data_AF-A0A847GDG4-F1
#
_entry.id   AF-A0A847GDG4-F1
#
_cell.length_a   1.000
_cell.length_b   1.000
_cell.length_c   1.000
_cell.angle_alpha   90.00
_cell.angle_beta   90.00
_cell.angle_gamma   90.00
#
_symmetry.space_group_name_H-M   'P 1'
#
loop_
_entity.id
_entity.type
_entity.pdbx_description
1 polymer ?
#
loop_
_entity_poly.entity_id
_entity_poly.type
_entity_poly.pdbx_seq_one_letter_code
_entity_poly.pdbx_strand_id
1 'polypeptide(L)'
;MANDDGKLIPKHGGFRGLKTFQIAEVIYDVTVLFCGKFIDARSRTHDQMTQAARSGRQNIAEGSMDSATSKKLELKLTGVARGSLEELRLDYEDFLRQRGLPQWPVEHPALGRFRTLRCASLAEFREWVADEVQRAKREAEGAAGDRRGHSDQDTDKHRQTRKRQEVSGGPCESVSGCVTPQNLPAVLAANGALSLLNL
;
A
#
# COMPACT_ATOMS: atom_id res chain seq x y z
N MET A 1 -13.96 -33.04 -32.74
CA MET A 1 -12.52 -32.92 -32.47
C MET A 1 -12.00 -31.84 -33.40
N ALA A 2 -11.80 -30.62 -32.90
CA ALA A 2 -11.37 -29.50 -33.74
C ALA A 2 -9.84 -29.49 -33.81
N ASN A 3 -9.33 -29.39 -35.04
CA ASN A 3 -7.92 -29.42 -35.39
C ASN A 3 -7.13 -28.27 -34.72
N ASP A 4 -6.03 -28.65 -34.08
CA ASP A 4 -4.99 -27.74 -33.57
C ASP A 4 -3.97 -27.50 -34.68
N ASP A 5 -4.32 -26.57 -35.59
CA ASP A 5 -3.48 -26.20 -36.72
C ASP A 5 -2.28 -25.35 -36.26
N GLY A 6 -1.11 -25.99 -36.16
CA GLY A 6 0.15 -25.42 -36.65
C GLY A 6 0.75 -24.20 -35.92
N LYS A 7 0.41 -23.93 -34.66
CA LYS A 7 1.12 -22.89 -33.89
C LYS A 7 2.35 -23.46 -33.19
N LEU A 8 3.44 -23.59 -33.95
CA LEU A 8 4.76 -24.02 -33.44
C LEU A 8 5.33 -23.12 -32.33
N ILE A 9 4.74 -21.95 -32.12
CA ILE A 9 5.11 -21.04 -31.03
C ILE A 9 3.85 -20.63 -30.23
N PRO A 10 3.78 -20.89 -28.91
CA PRO A 10 2.69 -20.43 -28.05
C PRO A 10 2.50 -18.91 -28.13
N LYS A 11 1.33 -18.36 -27.77
CA LYS A 11 1.18 -16.89 -27.66
C LYS A 11 2.15 -16.36 -26.58
N HIS A 12 3.05 -15.45 -26.94
CA HIS A 12 4.09 -14.86 -26.07
C HIS A 12 4.26 -13.35 -26.38
N GLY A 13 4.92 -12.60 -25.50
CA GLY A 13 5.19 -11.16 -25.70
C GLY A 13 4.01 -10.22 -25.42
N GLY A 14 2.90 -10.73 -24.91
CA GLY A 14 1.75 -9.94 -24.47
C GLY A 14 1.90 -9.35 -23.07
N PHE A 15 3.08 -8.84 -22.72
CA PHE A 15 3.38 -8.40 -21.34
C PHE A 15 2.38 -7.36 -20.81
N ARG A 16 1.83 -6.52 -21.70
CA ARG A 16 0.79 -5.53 -21.38
C ARG A 16 -0.50 -6.13 -20.82
N GLY A 17 -0.77 -7.41 -21.12
CA GLY A 17 -1.91 -8.16 -20.60
C GLY A 17 -1.63 -8.87 -19.27
N LEU A 18 -0.38 -8.89 -18.80
CA LEU A 18 -0.03 -9.52 -17.52
C LEU A 18 -0.45 -8.63 -16.37
N LYS A 19 -1.25 -9.18 -15.45
CA LYS A 19 -1.62 -8.47 -14.21
C LYS A 19 -0.39 -8.02 -13.43
N THR A 20 0.64 -8.85 -13.37
CA THR A 20 1.91 -8.52 -12.70
C THR A 20 2.59 -7.31 -13.34
N PHE A 21 2.56 -7.19 -14.67
CA PHE A 21 3.11 -6.02 -15.35
C PHE A 21 2.27 -4.76 -15.09
N GLN A 22 0.94 -4.87 -15.16
CA GLN A 22 0.04 -3.75 -14.88
C GLN A 22 0.19 -3.24 -13.44
N ILE A 23 0.27 -4.15 -12.46
CA ILE A 23 0.53 -3.80 -11.06
C ILE A 23 1.92 -3.18 -10.91
N ALA A 24 2.96 -3.74 -11.54
CA ALA A 24 4.31 -3.17 -11.51
C ALA A 24 4.39 -1.77 -12.15
N GLU A 25 3.54 -1.47 -13.14
CA GLU A 25 3.40 -0.13 -13.71
C GLU A 25 2.79 0.84 -12.71
N VAL A 26 1.70 0.46 -12.03
CA VAL A 26 1.12 1.27 -10.94
C VAL A 26 2.13 1.49 -9.80
N ILE A 27 2.85 0.45 -9.39
CA ILE A 27 3.91 0.54 -8.37
C ILE A 27 4.96 1.56 -8.81
N TYR A 28 5.45 1.48 -10.05
CA TYR A 28 6.43 2.42 -10.57
C TYR A 28 5.95 3.88 -10.50
N ASP A 29 4.75 4.15 -10.99
CA ASP A 29 4.17 5.50 -11.01
C ASP A 29 3.93 6.04 -9.58
N VAL A 30 3.45 5.18 -8.67
CA VAL A 30 3.27 5.50 -7.26
C VAL A 30 4.62 5.79 -6.60
N THR A 31 5.65 4.99 -6.86
CA THR A 31 6.99 5.19 -6.29
C THR A 31 7.63 6.48 -6.76
N VAL A 32 7.57 6.80 -8.05
CA VAL A 32 8.09 8.09 -8.57
C VAL A 32 7.41 9.27 -7.87
N LEU A 33 6.08 9.23 -7.74
CA LEU A 33 5.33 10.29 -7.05
C LEU A 33 5.65 10.34 -5.55
N PHE A 34 5.77 9.19 -4.90
CA PHE A 34 6.09 9.07 -3.49
C PHE A 34 7.46 9.65 -3.18
N CYS A 35 8.49 9.24 -3.93
CA CYS A 35 9.85 9.72 -3.79
C CYS A 35 9.92 11.23 -3.99
N GLY A 36 9.28 11.76 -5.05
CA GLY A 36 9.26 13.20 -5.31
C GLY A 36 8.52 14.05 -4.25
N LYS A 37 7.71 13.44 -3.38
CA LYS A 37 6.96 14.13 -2.32
C LYS A 37 7.54 13.95 -0.92
N PHE A 38 8.03 12.76 -0.60
CA PHE A 38 8.31 12.36 0.79
C PHE A 38 9.77 11.98 1.04
N ILE A 39 10.58 11.92 -0.02
CA ILE A 39 12.01 11.61 0.06
C ILE A 39 12.79 12.82 -0.47
N ASP A 40 13.91 13.13 0.16
CA ASP A 40 14.79 14.19 -0.34
C ASP A 40 15.30 13.85 -1.75
N ALA A 41 15.11 14.77 -2.70
CA ALA A 41 15.41 14.55 -4.11
C ALA A 41 16.90 14.36 -4.42
N ARG A 42 17.80 14.70 -3.49
CA ARG A 42 19.26 14.48 -3.63
C ARG A 42 19.72 13.25 -2.85
N SER A 43 18.83 12.59 -2.12
CA SER A 43 19.18 11.41 -1.34
C SER A 43 19.40 10.19 -2.24
N ARG A 44 20.34 9.34 -1.82
CA ARG A 44 20.58 8.06 -2.47
C ARG A 44 19.35 7.15 -2.45
N THR A 45 18.54 7.25 -1.38
CA THR A 45 17.28 6.51 -1.22
C THR A 45 16.27 6.84 -2.32
N HIS A 46 16.15 8.13 -2.71
CA HIS A 46 15.25 8.53 -3.79
C HIS A 46 15.56 7.79 -5.09
N ASP A 47 16.84 7.77 -5.46
CA ASP A 47 17.31 7.09 -6.67
C ASP A 47 17.14 5.58 -6.58
N GLN A 48 17.48 4.98 -5.44
CA GLN A 48 17.38 3.54 -5.22
C GLN A 48 15.94 3.04 -5.36
N MET A 49 14.98 3.67 -4.67
CA MET A 49 13.57 3.31 -4.76
C MET A 49 13.05 3.43 -6.20
N THR A 50 13.35 4.55 -6.87
CA THR A 50 12.90 4.79 -8.25
C THR A 50 13.49 3.76 -9.21
N GLN A 51 14.77 3.39 -9.04
CA GLN A 51 15.44 2.40 -9.87
C GLN A 51 14.95 0.97 -9.59
N ALA A 52 14.72 0.61 -8.33
CA ALA A 52 14.18 -0.68 -7.95
C ALA A 52 12.80 -0.90 -8.60
N ALA A 53 11.90 0.09 -8.50
CA ALA A 53 10.60 0.06 -9.15
C ALA A 53 10.70 -0.05 -10.69
N ARG A 54 11.58 0.75 -11.31
CA ARG A 54 11.82 0.71 -12.76
C ARG A 54 12.34 -0.66 -13.21
N SER A 55 13.35 -1.18 -12.51
CA SER A 55 13.98 -2.47 -12.77
C SER A 55 12.96 -3.61 -12.66
N GLY A 56 12.15 -3.62 -11.61
CA GLY A 56 11.10 -4.62 -11.42
C GLY A 56 10.14 -4.70 -12.62
N ARG A 57 9.58 -3.54 -13.02
CA ARG A 57 8.68 -3.44 -14.17
C ARG A 57 9.33 -3.86 -15.49
N GLN A 58 10.56 -3.44 -15.75
CA GLN A 58 11.28 -3.74 -17.00
C GLN A 58 11.60 -5.22 -17.14
N ASN A 59 12.12 -5.84 -16.09
CA ASN A 59 12.46 -7.26 -16.11
C ASN A 59 11.22 -8.16 -16.30
N ILE A 60 10.03 -7.74 -15.82
CA ILE A 60 8.77 -8.44 -16.13
C ILE A 60 8.46 -8.37 -17.63
N ALA A 61 8.59 -7.19 -18.24
CA ALA A 61 8.35 -7.02 -19.67
C ALA A 61 9.34 -7.82 -20.52
N GLU A 62 10.64 -7.69 -20.25
CA GLU A 62 11.71 -8.40 -20.96
C GLU A 62 11.57 -9.92 -20.80
N GLY A 63 11.36 -10.41 -19.58
CA GLY A 63 11.15 -11.84 -19.32
C GLY A 63 9.94 -12.41 -20.07
N SER A 64 8.85 -11.64 -20.16
CA SER A 64 7.66 -12.03 -20.92
C SER A 64 7.90 -12.05 -22.44
N MET A 65 8.67 -11.10 -22.96
CA MET A 65 9.04 -11.06 -24.38
C MET A 65 9.93 -12.24 -24.78
N ASP A 66 10.91 -12.59 -23.94
CA ASP A 66 11.88 -13.67 -24.19
C ASP A 66 11.34 -15.07 -23.87
N SER A 67 10.15 -15.17 -23.26
CA SER A 67 9.53 -16.46 -22.89
C SER A 67 9.33 -17.44 -24.04
N ALA A 68 9.29 -16.92 -25.28
CA ALA A 68 9.20 -17.67 -26.53
C ALA A 68 10.51 -18.31 -26.97
N THR A 69 11.62 -17.61 -26.71
CA THR A 69 12.94 -17.88 -27.28
C THR A 69 13.84 -18.56 -26.26
N SER A 70 13.68 -18.26 -24.97
CA SER A 70 14.53 -18.80 -23.91
C SER A 70 13.85 -18.83 -22.54
N LYS A 71 13.48 -20.05 -22.11
CA LYS A 71 13.00 -20.29 -20.74
C LYS A 71 14.04 -19.94 -19.66
N LYS A 72 15.32 -20.06 -19.99
CA LYS A 72 16.41 -19.69 -19.08
C LYS A 72 16.44 -18.17 -18.82
N LEU A 73 16.24 -17.36 -19.86
CA LEU A 73 16.21 -15.90 -19.72
C LEU A 73 14.93 -15.45 -19.00
N GLU A 74 13.77 -16.01 -19.38
CA GLU A 74 12.49 -15.76 -18.71
C GLU A 74 12.59 -15.96 -17.19
N LEU A 75 13.11 -17.11 -16.74
CA LEU A 75 13.29 -17.41 -15.31
C LEU A 75 14.27 -16.44 -14.64
N LYS A 76 15.38 -16.12 -15.31
CA LYS A 76 16.38 -15.18 -14.77
C LYS A 76 15.78 -13.80 -14.55
N LEU A 77 15.13 -13.23 -15.58
CA LEU A 77 14.56 -11.88 -15.53
C LEU A 77 13.40 -11.82 -14.55
N THR A 78 12.56 -12.85 -14.48
CA THR A 78 11.51 -12.95 -13.45
C THR A 78 12.12 -12.95 -12.04
N GLY A 79 13.24 -13.65 -11.84
CA GLY A 79 13.99 -13.63 -10.57
C GLY A 79 14.55 -12.25 -10.21
N VAL A 80 15.13 -11.54 -11.18
CA VAL A 80 15.62 -10.16 -11.01
C VAL A 80 14.46 -9.22 -10.69
N ALA A 81 13.33 -9.33 -11.39
CA ALA A 81 12.15 -8.53 -11.12
C ALA A 81 11.66 -8.70 -9.67
N ARG A 82 11.58 -9.95 -9.20
CA ARG A 82 11.21 -10.24 -7.81
C ARG A 82 12.18 -9.61 -6.82
N GLY A 83 13.49 -9.74 -7.06
CA GLY A 83 14.52 -9.12 -6.22
C GLY A 83 14.37 -7.60 -6.14
N SER A 84 14.18 -6.93 -7.28
CA SER A 84 14.00 -5.47 -7.31
C SER A 84 12.73 -5.01 -6.61
N LEU A 85 11.62 -5.75 -6.71
CA LEU A 85 10.38 -5.39 -5.99
C LEU A 85 10.48 -5.67 -4.49
N GLU A 86 11.24 -6.68 -4.07
CA GLU A 86 11.52 -6.95 -2.66
C GLU A 86 12.41 -5.86 -2.04
N GLU A 87 13.45 -5.41 -2.74
CA GLU A 87 14.26 -4.26 -2.33
C GLU A 87 13.40 -3.00 -2.14
N LEU A 88 12.51 -2.72 -3.10
CA LEU A 88 11.58 -1.60 -3.00
C LEU A 88 10.62 -1.73 -1.80
N ARG A 89 10.16 -2.95 -1.51
CA ARG A 89 9.32 -3.22 -0.34
C ARG A 89 10.06 -2.86 0.94
N LEU A 90 11.30 -3.31 1.09
CA LEU A 90 12.16 -2.99 2.24
C LEU A 90 12.39 -1.48 2.37
N ASP A 91 12.56 -0.75 1.26
CA ASP A 91 12.71 0.71 1.29
C ASP A 91 11.45 1.42 1.86
N TYR A 92 10.24 0.93 1.54
CA TYR A 92 9.00 1.45 2.13
C TYR A 92 8.85 1.11 3.62
N GLU A 93 9.23 -0.11 4.02
CA GLU A 93 9.25 -0.52 5.43
C GLU A 93 10.24 0.34 6.23
N ASP A 94 11.43 0.57 5.68
CA ASP A 94 12.45 1.42 6.27
C ASP A 94 12.03 2.89 6.34
N PHE A 95 11.34 3.40 5.31
CA PHE A 95 10.76 4.74 5.33
C PHE A 95 9.86 4.93 6.55
N LEU A 96 8.96 3.98 6.80
CA LEU A 96 8.02 4.01 7.92
C LEU A 96 8.76 3.87 9.26
N ARG A 97 9.59 2.83 9.39
CA ARG A 97 10.35 2.50 10.60
C ARG A 97 11.26 3.64 11.04
N GLN A 98 12.06 4.22 10.14
CA GLN A 98 13.01 5.28 10.46
C GLN A 98 12.34 6.59 10.87
N ARG A 99 11.08 6.79 10.49
CA ARG A 99 10.29 7.99 10.83
C ARG A 99 9.32 7.77 12.00
N GLY A 100 9.34 6.58 12.61
CA GLY A 100 8.39 6.21 13.68
C GLY A 100 6.94 6.17 13.21
N LEU A 101 6.71 5.95 11.90
CA LEU A 101 5.39 5.86 11.30
C LEU A 101 4.90 4.40 11.34
N PRO A 102 3.58 4.17 11.46
CA PRO A 102 3.06 2.83 11.59
C PRO A 102 3.06 2.11 10.24
N GLN A 103 3.56 0.87 10.26
CA GLN A 103 3.22 -0.13 9.25
C GLN A 103 1.91 -0.80 9.64
N TRP A 104 0.96 -0.83 8.72
CA TRP A 104 -0.37 -1.34 8.97
C TRP A 104 -0.47 -2.84 8.68
N PRO A 105 -1.22 -3.59 9.52
CA PRO A 105 -1.55 -4.97 9.20
C PRO A 105 -2.45 -5.02 7.98
N VAL A 106 -2.51 -6.19 7.32
CA VAL A 106 -3.33 -6.41 6.12
C VAL A 106 -4.80 -6.04 6.39
N GLU A 107 -5.31 -6.30 7.58
CA GLU A 107 -6.70 -6.10 8.00
C GLU A 107 -7.06 -4.62 8.27
N HIS A 108 -6.10 -3.70 8.19
CA HIS A 108 -6.35 -2.29 8.46
C HIS A 108 -7.48 -1.75 7.56
N PRO A 109 -8.50 -1.04 8.10
CA PRO A 109 -9.69 -0.64 7.34
C PRO A 109 -9.39 0.15 6.06
N ALA A 110 -8.39 1.03 6.09
CA ALA A 110 -7.96 1.79 4.92
C ALA A 110 -7.40 0.88 3.81
N LEU A 111 -6.63 -0.16 4.17
CA LEU A 111 -6.12 -1.15 3.21
C LEU A 111 -7.23 -2.08 2.71
N GLY A 112 -8.21 -2.40 3.56
CA GLY A 112 -9.43 -3.10 3.14
C GLY A 112 -10.16 -2.34 2.02
N ARG A 113 -10.37 -1.03 2.20
CA ARG A 113 -10.98 -0.17 1.17
C ARG A 113 -10.11 -0.07 -0.09
N PHE A 114 -8.80 0.09 0.07
CA PHE A 114 -7.86 0.11 -1.05
C PHE A 114 -7.93 -1.15 -1.91
N ARG A 115 -7.97 -2.34 -1.30
CA ARG A 115 -8.06 -3.61 -2.03
C ARG A 115 -9.38 -3.77 -2.79
N THR A 116 -10.48 -3.26 -2.24
CA THR A 116 -11.79 -3.26 -2.91
C THR A 116 -11.78 -2.38 -4.16
N LEU A 117 -11.03 -1.28 -4.17
CA LEU A 117 -10.90 -0.40 -5.34
C LEU A 117 -10.27 -1.11 -6.55
N ARG A 118 -9.45 -2.15 -6.33
CA ARG A 118 -8.69 -2.83 -7.40
C ARG A 118 -7.90 -1.81 -8.25
N CYS A 119 -7.21 -0.91 -7.56
CA CYS A 119 -6.45 0.19 -8.15
C CYS A 119 -5.62 -0.26 -9.35
N ALA A 120 -5.90 0.33 -10.51
CA ALA A 120 -5.29 0.06 -11.80
C ALA A 120 -4.52 1.27 -12.36
N SER A 121 -4.58 2.43 -11.68
CA SER A 121 -3.86 3.64 -12.12
C SER A 121 -3.35 4.49 -10.96
N LEU A 122 -2.37 5.35 -11.25
CA LEU A 122 -1.90 6.37 -10.30
C LEU A 122 -3.03 7.34 -9.87
N ALA A 123 -3.97 7.63 -10.76
CA ALA A 123 -5.09 8.54 -10.46
C ALA A 123 -5.98 7.96 -9.35
N GLU A 124 -6.40 6.70 -9.51
CA GLU A 124 -7.19 5.96 -8.51
C GLU A 124 -6.45 5.84 -7.17
N PHE A 125 -5.12 5.61 -7.22
CA PHE A 125 -4.31 5.58 -6.00
C PHE A 125 -4.33 6.93 -5.26
N ARG A 126 -4.21 8.04 -6.00
CA ARG A 126 -4.24 9.39 -5.43
C ARG A 126 -5.61 9.74 -4.87
N GLU A 127 -6.67 9.35 -5.57
CA GLU A 127 -8.04 9.53 -5.10
C GLU A 127 -8.27 8.77 -3.81
N TRP A 128 -7.83 7.51 -3.73
CA TRP A 128 -7.89 6.74 -2.48
C TRP A 128 -7.15 7.44 -1.33
N VAL A 129 -5.90 7.90 -1.54
CA VAL A 129 -5.17 8.64 -0.50
C VAL A 129 -5.92 9.90 -0.08
N ALA A 130 -6.48 10.65 -1.02
CA ALA A 130 -7.23 11.88 -0.73
C ALA A 130 -8.50 11.58 0.07
N ASP A 131 -9.25 10.55 -0.30
CA ASP A 131 -10.45 10.11 0.39
C ASP A 131 -10.17 9.67 1.83
N GLU A 132 -9.09 8.91 2.04
CA GLU A 132 -8.67 8.50 3.38
C GLU A 132 -8.27 9.68 4.26
N VAL A 133 -7.59 10.69 3.69
CA VAL A 133 -7.30 11.94 4.42
C VAL A 133 -8.59 12.67 4.81
N GLN A 134 -9.59 12.74 3.92
CA GLN A 134 -10.86 13.39 4.24
C GLN A 134 -11.67 12.61 5.27
N ARG A 135 -11.64 11.28 5.23
CA ARG A 135 -12.26 10.42 6.26
C ARG A 135 -11.68 10.68 7.64
N ALA A 136 -10.34 10.69 7.74
CA ALA A 136 -9.66 10.97 9.01
C ALA A 136 -10.01 12.36 9.57
N LYS A 137 -10.17 13.38 8.70
CA LYS A 137 -10.61 14.72 9.13
C LYS A 137 -12.03 14.70 9.70
N ARG A 138 -12.97 14.06 9.00
CA ARG A 138 -14.38 13.96 9.46
C ARG A 138 -14.50 13.19 10.78
N GLU A 139 -13.72 12.13 10.96
CA GLU A 139 -13.66 11.37 12.21
C GLU A 139 -13.11 12.22 13.36
N ALA A 140 -12.06 13.01 13.11
CA ALA A 140 -11.50 13.92 14.11
C ALA A 140 -12.48 15.05 14.51
N GLU A 141 -13.19 15.62 13.53
CA GLU A 141 -14.21 16.66 13.76
C GLU A 141 -15.43 16.11 14.53
N GLY A 142 -15.92 14.93 14.15
CA GLY A 142 -17.01 14.24 14.85
C GLY A 142 -16.67 13.91 16.31
N ALA A 143 -15.46 13.41 16.56
CA ALA A 143 -14.98 13.12 17.92
C ALA A 143 -14.78 14.38 18.77
N ALA A 144 -14.50 15.54 18.15
CA ALA A 144 -14.40 16.82 18.85
C ALA A 144 -15.79 17.42 19.18
N GLY A 145 -16.80 17.15 18.34
CA GLY A 145 -18.20 17.53 18.59
C GLY A 145 -18.82 16.75 19.74
N ASP A 146 -18.57 15.45 19.81
CA ASP A 146 -19.11 14.55 20.84
C ASP A 146 -18.58 14.90 22.25
N ARG A 147 -17.29 15.27 22.36
CA ARG A 147 -16.69 15.74 23.64
C ARG A 147 -17.26 17.05 24.18
N ARG A 148 -17.93 17.87 23.35
CA ARG A 148 -18.57 19.11 23.80
C ARG A 148 -20.02 18.91 24.24
N GLY A 149 -20.60 17.73 24.03
CA GLY A 149 -21.97 17.38 24.42
C GLY A 149 -22.11 16.76 25.81
N HIS A 150 -21.01 16.41 26.49
CA HIS A 150 -21.06 15.75 27.80
C HIS A 150 -20.75 16.75 28.93
N SER A 151 -21.67 17.68 29.17
CA SER A 151 -21.74 18.45 30.40
C SER A 151 -23.03 18.10 31.15
N ASP A 152 -23.17 16.85 31.57
CA ASP A 152 -24.22 16.50 32.51
C ASP A 152 -23.74 16.75 33.95
N GLN A 153 -24.31 17.81 34.50
CA GLN A 153 -24.62 17.93 35.91
C GLN A 153 -25.48 16.70 36.30
N ASP A 154 -25.10 15.93 37.31
CA ASP A 154 -25.91 15.82 38.54
C ASP A 154 -25.24 14.94 39.60
N THR A 155 -25.74 15.14 40.79
CA THR A 155 -25.28 14.80 42.12
C THR A 155 -25.48 13.34 42.55
N ASP A 156 -24.59 12.99 43.48
CA ASP A 156 -24.52 11.84 44.39
C ASP A 156 -25.83 11.08 44.71
N LYS A 157 -25.79 9.73 44.63
CA LYS A 157 -26.22 8.81 45.72
C LYS A 157 -25.99 7.32 45.40
N HIS A 158 -25.06 6.75 46.16
CA HIS A 158 -25.01 5.38 46.72
C HIS A 158 -25.95 4.28 46.16
N ARG A 159 -25.39 3.24 45.51
CA ARG A 159 -25.87 1.84 45.64
C ARG A 159 -24.83 0.78 45.22
N GLN A 160 -24.62 -0.19 46.10
CA GLN A 160 -23.76 -1.37 45.93
C GLN A 160 -24.25 -2.39 44.88
N THR A 161 -23.28 -3.21 44.45
CA THR A 161 -23.36 -4.57 43.85
C THR A 161 -23.84 -4.72 42.39
N ARG A 162 -22.94 -5.15 41.48
CA ARG A 162 -22.74 -6.55 41.06
C ARG A 162 -21.75 -6.65 39.88
N LYS A 163 -20.91 -7.68 39.96
CA LYS A 163 -19.98 -8.21 38.96
C LYS A 163 -20.70 -8.47 37.62
N ARG A 164 -20.22 -7.89 36.52
CA ARG A 164 -20.31 -8.44 35.15
C ARG A 164 -19.01 -8.15 34.42
N GLN A 165 -18.38 -9.20 33.91
CA GLN A 165 -17.24 -9.10 33.00
C GLN A 165 -17.75 -8.54 31.67
N GLU A 166 -17.26 -7.36 31.30
CA GLU A 166 -17.31 -6.85 29.94
C GLU A 166 -15.87 -6.82 29.44
N VAL A 167 -15.56 -7.72 28.51
CA VAL A 167 -14.33 -7.64 27.71
C VAL A 167 -14.62 -6.63 26.61
N SER A 168 -14.47 -5.34 26.92
CA SER A 168 -14.34 -4.33 25.88
C SER A 168 -12.90 -4.36 25.39
N GLY A 169 -12.71 -4.79 24.15
CA GLY A 169 -11.48 -4.53 23.42
C GLY A 169 -11.41 -3.03 23.16
N GLY A 170 -10.84 -2.30 24.11
CA GLY A 170 -10.49 -0.90 23.92
C GLY A 170 -9.50 -0.75 22.77
N PRO A 171 -9.52 0.37 22.02
CA PRO A 171 -8.49 0.62 21.02
C PRO A 171 -7.13 0.66 21.73
N CYS A 172 -6.16 -0.09 21.25
CA CYS A 172 -4.79 -0.03 21.74
C CYS A 172 -4.28 1.42 21.76
N GLU A 173 -4.20 2.02 22.95
CA GLU A 173 -3.87 3.43 23.19
C GLU A 173 -2.38 3.78 22.99
N SER A 174 -1.56 2.89 22.41
CA SER A 174 -0.13 3.12 22.23
C SER A 174 0.30 3.54 20.82
N VAL A 175 -0.63 3.66 19.87
CA VAL A 175 -0.30 3.99 18.45
C VAL A 175 -0.91 5.33 17.98
N SER A 176 -1.87 5.90 18.71
CA SER A 176 -2.55 7.15 18.29
C SER A 176 -1.66 8.41 18.31
N GLY A 177 -0.43 8.33 18.84
CA GLY A 177 0.49 9.48 18.91
C GLY A 177 1.39 9.70 17.69
N CYS A 178 1.54 8.72 16.79
CA CYS A 178 2.54 8.80 15.70
C CYS A 178 2.00 9.31 14.37
N VAL A 179 0.68 9.32 14.16
CA VAL A 179 0.06 9.80 12.92
C VAL A 179 -0.60 11.15 13.14
N THR A 180 -0.13 12.15 12.41
CA THR A 180 -0.65 13.52 12.41
C THR A 180 -1.27 13.85 11.05
N PRO A 181 -2.14 14.86 10.95
CA PRO A 181 -2.64 15.31 9.65
C PRO A 181 -1.55 15.65 8.63
N GLN A 182 -0.37 16.06 9.10
CA GLN A 182 0.77 16.40 8.25
C GLN A 182 1.47 15.17 7.66
N ASN A 183 1.60 14.08 8.44
CA ASN A 183 2.30 12.88 7.98
C ASN A 183 1.36 11.79 7.43
N LEU A 184 0.05 11.88 7.68
CA LEU A 184 -0.95 10.93 7.23
C LEU A 184 -0.89 10.61 5.72
N PRO A 185 -0.71 11.58 4.80
CA PRO A 185 -0.57 11.27 3.38
C PRO A 185 0.62 10.35 3.08
N ALA A 186 1.74 10.51 3.79
CA ALA A 186 2.92 9.67 3.63
C ALA A 186 2.69 8.26 4.18
N VAL A 187 2.01 8.15 5.33
CA VAL A 187 1.62 6.87 5.94
C VAL A 187 0.69 6.09 5.01
N LEU A 188 -0.34 6.76 4.47
CA LEU A 188 -1.28 6.17 3.51
C LEU A 188 -0.57 5.71 2.25
N ALA A 189 0.26 6.56 1.65
CA ALA A 189 0.95 6.23 0.41
C ALA A 189 1.94 5.07 0.58
N ALA A 190 2.73 5.05 1.67
CA ALA A 190 3.67 3.97 1.93
C ALA A 190 2.96 2.63 2.20
N ASN A 191 1.93 2.62 3.07
CA ASN A 191 1.18 1.40 3.35
C ASN A 191 0.35 0.92 2.14
N GLY A 192 -0.17 1.84 1.32
CA GLY A 192 -0.81 1.52 0.05
C GLY A 192 0.15 0.87 -0.94
N ALA A 193 1.37 1.39 -1.07
CA ALA A 193 2.42 0.80 -1.90
C ALA A 193 2.84 -0.59 -1.40
N LEU A 194 3.03 -0.76 -0.08
CA LEU A 194 3.27 -2.08 0.53
C LEU A 194 2.13 -3.06 0.24
N SER A 195 0.88 -2.59 0.23
CA SER A 195 -0.26 -3.43 -0.14
C SER A 195 -0.28 -3.83 -1.62
N LEU A 196 0.33 -3.06 -2.53
CA LEU A 196 0.50 -3.44 -3.93
C LEU A 196 1.64 -4.45 -4.13
N LEU A 197 2.71 -4.33 -3.33
CA LEU A 197 3.90 -5.17 -3.38
C LEU A 197 3.70 -6.57 -2.78
N ASN A 198 2.63 -6.77 -2.02
CA ASN A 198 2.28 -8.04 -1.37
C ASN A 198 1.23 -8.89 -2.14
N LEU A 199 0.99 -8.60 -3.43
CA LEU A 199 0.00 -9.28 -4.27
C LEU A 199 0.53 -10.54 -4.98
#